data_AF-A0A941ADZ0-F1
#
_entry.id   AF-A0A941ADZ0-F1
#
_cell.length_a   1.000
_cell.length_b   1.000
_cell.length_c   1.000
_cell.angle_alpha   90.00
_cell.angle_beta   90.00
_cell.angle_gamma   90.00
#
_symmetry.space_group_name_H-M   'P 1'
#
loop_
_entity.id
_entity.type
_entity.pdbx_description
1 polymer ?
#
loop_
_entity_poly.entity_id
_entity_poly.type
_entity_poly.pdbx_seq_one_letter_code
_entity_poly.pdbx_strand_id
1 'polypeptide(L)'
;MKKILLLPFCLSREAQGMAEALAAEEGYAVVVARSTARALAEVRRQAGPGSGAPVRIVGVVCEGRAKKVWAGLVLLKARQWGKRILRRRVRRIELASVAITGGTKSLFGRRDCRVGRNEPDFEGLRRALRGSDTFMRV
;
A
#
# COMPACT_ATOMS: atom_id res chain seq x y z
N MET A 1 -8.87 -14.17 -2.09
CA MET A 1 -8.00 -13.15 -1.44
C MET A 1 -8.31 -11.81 -2.07
N LYS A 2 -8.60 -10.76 -1.30
CA LYS A 2 -8.81 -9.40 -1.86
C LYS A 2 -7.46 -8.76 -2.12
N LYS A 3 -7.26 -8.14 -3.29
CA LYS A 3 -6.01 -7.51 -3.71
C LYS A 3 -6.27 -6.01 -3.93
N ILE A 4 -5.49 -5.16 -3.28
CA ILE A 4 -5.67 -3.70 -3.31
C ILE A 4 -4.34 -3.02 -3.64
N LEU A 5 -4.32 -2.15 -4.64
CA LEU A 5 -3.18 -1.28 -4.93
C LEU A 5 -3.50 0.14 -4.47
N LEU A 6 -2.69 0.70 -3.58
CA LEU A 6 -2.79 2.08 -3.13
C LEU A 6 -1.79 2.93 -3.89
N LEU A 7 -2.31 3.89 -4.68
CA LEU A 7 -1.50 4.86 -5.41
C LEU A 7 -1.59 6.24 -4.75
N PRO A 8 -0.49 6.99 -4.63
CA PRO A 8 -0.54 8.36 -4.14
C PRO A 8 -1.01 9.29 -5.28
N PHE A 9 -1.81 10.31 -4.94
CA PHE A 9 -2.30 11.29 -5.91
C PHE A 9 -1.20 12.10 -6.62
N CYS A 10 0.05 12.03 -6.15
CA CYS A 10 1.17 12.81 -6.67
C CYS A 10 1.82 12.20 -7.91
N LEU A 11 1.43 10.99 -8.34
CA LEU A 11 1.91 10.37 -9.57
C LEU A 11 1.39 11.11 -10.82
N SER A 12 2.15 11.07 -11.91
CA SER A 12 1.68 11.55 -13.22
C SER A 12 0.48 10.74 -13.70
N ARG A 13 -0.35 11.32 -14.59
CA ARG A 13 -1.50 10.61 -15.16
C ARG A 13 -1.06 9.36 -15.94
N GLU A 14 0.03 9.49 -16.70
CA GLU A 14 0.65 8.37 -17.41
C GLU A 14 1.10 7.28 -16.45
N ALA A 15 1.78 7.65 -15.36
CA ALA A 15 2.24 6.68 -14.38
C ALA A 15 1.10 6.00 -13.61
N GLN A 16 0.01 6.72 -13.33
CA GLN A 16 -1.20 6.13 -12.77
C GLN A 16 -1.82 5.13 -13.75
N GLY A 17 -1.95 5.49 -15.03
CA GLY A 17 -2.49 4.60 -16.06
C GLY A 17 -1.67 3.31 -16.24
N MET A 18 -0.34 3.43 -16.26
CA MET A 18 0.55 2.26 -16.32
C MET A 18 0.42 1.38 -15.06
N ALA A 19 0.36 1.99 -13.88
CA ALA A 19 0.17 1.25 -12.64
C ALA A 19 -1.21 0.57 -12.57
N GLU A 20 -2.25 1.20 -13.11
CA GLU A 20 -3.60 0.63 -13.24
C GLU A 20 -3.63 -0.56 -14.18
N ALA A 21 -2.95 -0.49 -15.33
CA ALA A 21 -2.84 -1.61 -16.26
C ALA A 21 -2.15 -2.83 -15.61
N LEU A 22 -1.01 -2.63 -14.95
CA LEU A 22 -0.31 -3.68 -14.21
C LEU A 22 -1.17 -4.26 -13.07
N ALA A 23 -1.94 -3.41 -12.39
CA ALA A 23 -2.84 -3.84 -11.33
C ALA A 23 -3.99 -4.70 -11.89
N ALA A 24 -4.53 -4.33 -13.05
CA ALA A 24 -5.62 -5.05 -13.71
C ALA A 24 -5.18 -6.46 -14.15
N GLU A 25 -3.98 -6.59 -14.73
CA GLU A 25 -3.38 -7.88 -15.09
C GLU A 25 -3.32 -8.85 -13.90
N GLU A 26 -3.06 -8.32 -12.70
CA GLU A 26 -2.89 -9.10 -11.49
C GLU A 26 -4.17 -9.17 -10.61
N GLY A 27 -5.28 -8.58 -11.09
CA GLY A 27 -6.58 -8.57 -10.42
C GLY A 27 -6.65 -7.71 -9.15
N TYR A 28 -5.89 -6.61 -9.09
CA TYR A 28 -5.91 -5.64 -7.99
C TYR A 28 -6.95 -4.56 -8.21
N ALA A 29 -7.70 -4.23 -7.16
CA ALA A 29 -8.51 -3.02 -7.13
C ALA A 29 -7.60 -1.82 -6.82
N VAL A 30 -7.62 -0.80 -7.68
CA VAL A 30 -6.79 0.40 -7.53
C VAL A 30 -7.51 1.45 -6.71
N VAL A 31 -6.77 2.06 -5.77
CA VAL A 31 -7.25 3.12 -4.90
C VAL A 31 -6.26 4.28 -4.95
N VAL A 32 -6.68 5.39 -5.55
CA VAL A 32 -5.89 6.63 -5.56
C VAL A 32 -6.12 7.40 -4.25
N ALA A 33 -5.13 7.35 -3.38
CA ALA A 33 -5.10 8.01 -2.10
C ALA A 33 -4.87 9.52 -2.25
N ARG A 34 -5.96 10.30 -2.24
CA ARG A 34 -5.91 11.77 -2.08
C ARG A 34 -5.57 12.20 -0.65
N SER A 35 -5.86 11.34 0.32
CA SER A 35 -5.45 11.50 1.72
C SER A 35 -5.29 10.13 2.39
N THR A 36 -4.52 10.07 3.49
CA THR A 36 -4.35 8.83 4.28
C THR A 36 -5.71 8.32 4.80
N ALA A 37 -6.56 9.22 5.31
CA ALA A 37 -7.86 8.86 5.86
C ALA A 37 -8.78 8.23 4.80
N ARG A 38 -8.83 8.83 3.61
CA ARG A 38 -9.63 8.32 2.49
C ARG A 38 -9.13 6.96 2.00
N ALA A 39 -7.81 6.78 1.92
CA ALA A 39 -7.21 5.49 1.57
C ALA A 39 -7.60 4.39 2.59
N LEU A 40 -7.57 4.71 3.88
CA LEU A 40 -7.95 3.77 4.94
C LEU A 40 -9.44 3.43 4.91
N ALA A 41 -10.30 4.42 4.67
CA ALA A 41 -11.75 4.20 4.53
C ALA A 41 -12.05 3.28 3.34
N GLU A 42 -11.38 3.50 2.21
CA GLU A 42 -11.54 2.71 1.01
C GLU A 42 -11.04 1.27 1.19
N VAL A 43 -9.85 1.10 1.79
CA VAL A 43 -9.35 -0.22 2.17
C VAL A 43 -10.32 -0.94 3.10
N ARG A 44 -10.88 -0.25 4.10
CA ARG A 44 -11.87 -0.84 5.02
C ARG A 44 -13.14 -1.26 4.28
N ARG A 45 -13.63 -0.43 3.35
CA ARG A 45 -14.79 -0.71 2.51
C ARG A 45 -14.57 -1.95 1.65
N GLN A 46 -13.44 -2.04 0.95
CA GLN A 46 -13.11 -3.17 0.07
C GLN A 46 -12.77 -4.46 0.83
N ALA A 47 -12.16 -4.32 2.00
CA ALA A 47 -11.83 -5.46 2.85
C ALA A 47 -13.07 -6.04 3.56
N GLY A 48 -14.13 -5.24 3.75
CA GLY A 48 -15.39 -5.60 4.38
C GLY A 48 -15.29 -6.01 5.86
N PRO A 49 -16.32 -5.78 6.68
CA PRO A 49 -16.41 -6.37 8.01
C PRO A 49 -16.59 -7.90 7.93
N GLY A 50 -16.02 -8.65 8.88
CA GLY A 50 -16.39 -10.05 9.13
C GLY A 50 -15.85 -11.14 8.19
N SER A 51 -15.33 -10.82 7.00
CA SER A 51 -15.08 -11.88 5.99
C SER A 51 -13.99 -12.89 6.32
N GLY A 52 -13.09 -12.62 7.30
CA GLY A 52 -11.94 -13.47 7.64
C GLY A 52 -10.92 -13.67 6.50
N ALA A 53 -11.31 -13.36 5.27
CA ALA A 53 -10.58 -13.62 4.05
C ALA A 53 -9.28 -12.82 4.01
N PRO A 54 -8.17 -13.42 3.54
CA PRO A 54 -6.91 -12.72 3.38
C PRO A 54 -7.05 -11.49 2.47
N VAL A 55 -6.35 -10.42 2.84
CA VAL A 55 -6.24 -9.19 2.06
C VAL A 55 -4.77 -8.93 1.77
N ARG A 56 -4.46 -8.61 0.50
CA ARG A 56 -3.15 -8.17 0.05
C ARG A 56 -3.24 -6.71 -0.36
N ILE A 57 -2.36 -5.87 0.18
CA ILE A 57 -2.30 -4.43 -0.11
C ILE A 57 -0.88 -4.10 -0.56
N VAL A 58 -0.76 -3.61 -1.79
CA VAL A 58 0.47 -3.04 -2.32
C VAL A 58 0.34 -1.53 -2.25
N GLY A 59 1.30 -0.84 -1.63
CA GLY A 59 1.27 0.61 -1.48
C GLY A 59 2.44 1.27 -2.18
N VAL A 60 2.17 2.14 -3.16
CA VAL A 60 3.17 3.05 -3.71
C VAL A 60 3.32 4.22 -2.75
N VAL A 61 4.49 4.37 -2.16
CA VAL A 61 4.76 5.37 -1.12
C VAL A 61 6.13 5.99 -1.30
N CYS A 62 6.25 7.28 -0.95
CA CYS A 62 7.57 7.89 -0.79
C CYS A 62 8.27 7.32 0.45
N GLU A 63 9.60 7.38 0.49
CA GLU A 63 10.42 6.80 1.58
C GLU A 63 10.06 7.35 2.97
N GLY A 64 9.80 8.66 3.10
CA GLY A 64 9.34 9.25 4.36
C GLY A 64 7.98 8.72 4.82
N ARG A 65 7.07 8.43 3.87
CA ARG A 65 5.79 7.78 4.17
C ARG A 65 5.97 6.28 4.40
N ALA A 66 6.93 5.63 3.76
CA ALA A 66 7.27 4.23 3.98
C ALA A 66 7.71 4.00 5.43
N LYS A 67 8.53 4.89 6.02
CA LYS A 67 8.89 4.82 7.46
C LYS A 67 7.67 4.90 8.38
N LYS A 68 6.73 5.82 8.10
CA LYS A 68 5.49 5.97 8.88
C LYS A 68 4.57 4.76 8.72
N VAL A 69 4.45 4.25 7.49
CA VAL A 69 3.70 3.02 7.21
C VAL A 69 4.32 1.88 8.01
N TRP A 70 5.64 1.69 7.93
CA TRP A 70 6.37 0.66 8.67
C TRP A 70 6.12 0.73 10.19
N ALA A 71 6.22 1.92 10.79
CA ALA A 71 5.87 2.11 12.20
C ALA A 71 4.42 1.71 12.51
N GLY A 72 3.47 2.08 11.65
CA GLY A 72 2.09 1.63 11.73
C GLY A 72 1.92 0.12 11.56
N LEU A 73 2.73 -0.53 10.72
CA LEU A 73 2.73 -1.98 10.51
C LEU A 73 3.21 -2.75 11.74
N VAL A 74 4.27 -2.25 12.39
CA VAL A 74 4.77 -2.79 13.66
C VAL A 74 3.67 -2.74 14.72
N LEU A 75 2.96 -1.61 14.82
CA LEU A 75 1.83 -1.47 15.75
C LEU A 75 0.66 -2.42 15.42
N LEU A 76 0.34 -2.60 14.13
CA LEU A 76 -0.69 -3.54 13.69
C LEU A 76 -0.34 -4.99 14.05
N LYS A 77 0.92 -5.39 13.83
CA LYS A 77 1.42 -6.72 14.21
C LYS A 77 1.33 -6.94 15.72
N ALA A 78 1.72 -5.97 16.53
CA ALA A 78 1.59 -6.03 17.99
C ALA A 78 0.11 -6.18 18.42
N ARG A 79 -0.80 -5.43 17.79
CA ARG A 79 -2.24 -5.54 18.08
C ARG A 79 -2.83 -6.89 17.66
N GLN A 80 -2.40 -7.45 16.52
CA GLN A 80 -2.82 -8.77 16.08
C GLN A 80 -2.30 -9.87 17.02
N TRP A 81 -1.07 -9.73 17.52
CA TRP A 81 -0.52 -10.62 18.54
C TRP A 81 -1.36 -10.60 19.82
N GLY A 82 -1.72 -9.41 20.32
CA GLY A 82 -2.63 -9.28 21.47
C GLY A 82 -4.02 -9.88 21.22
N LYS A 83 -4.57 -9.73 20.02
CA LYS A 83 -5.85 -10.39 19.64
C LYS A 83 -5.73 -11.91 19.59
N ARG A 84 -4.57 -12.44 19.18
CA ARG A 84 -4.30 -13.89 19.12
C ARG A 84 -4.24 -14.49 20.53
N ILE A 85 -3.61 -13.79 21.48
CA ILE A 85 -3.60 -14.15 22.90
C ILE A 85 -5.03 -14.21 23.45
N LEU A 86 -5.89 -13.27 23.06
CA LEU A 86 -7.30 -13.21 23.44
C LEU A 86 -8.22 -14.15 22.63
N ARG A 87 -7.67 -15.12 21.86
CA ARG A 87 -8.41 -16.05 20.97
C ARG A 87 -9.40 -15.39 20.00
N ARG A 88 -9.21 -14.10 19.67
CA ARG A 88 -10.04 -13.38 18.69
C ARG A 88 -9.56 -13.68 17.27
N ARG A 89 -10.49 -13.87 16.32
CA ARG A 89 -10.15 -14.11 14.91
C ARG A 89 -9.29 -12.98 14.36
N VAL A 90 -8.15 -13.35 13.77
CA VAL A 90 -7.22 -12.42 13.11
C VAL A 90 -7.25 -12.70 11.61
N ARG A 91 -7.48 -11.65 10.80
CA ARG A 91 -7.43 -11.70 9.33
C ARG A 91 -5.97 -11.66 8.87
N ARG A 92 -5.61 -12.48 7.86
CA ARG A 92 -4.30 -12.44 7.22
C ARG A 92 -4.16 -11.17 6.36
N ILE A 93 -3.12 -10.37 6.61
CA ILE A 93 -2.83 -9.16 5.83
C ILE A 93 -1.43 -9.29 5.23
N GLU A 94 -1.35 -9.17 3.90
CA GLU A 94 -0.10 -9.11 3.15
C GLU A 94 0.15 -7.69 2.70
N LEU A 95 1.31 -7.14 3.04
CA LEU A 95 1.67 -5.77 2.70
C LEU A 95 2.97 -5.75 1.90
N ALA A 96 2.97 -4.98 0.82
CA ALA A 96 4.18 -4.63 0.07
C ALA A 96 4.22 -3.12 -0.15
N SER A 97 5.42 -2.55 -0.18
CA SER A 97 5.62 -1.13 -0.46
C SER A 97 6.52 -0.95 -1.67
N VAL A 98 6.17 0.01 -2.53
CA VAL A 98 6.90 0.36 -3.74
C VAL A 98 7.33 1.81 -3.62
N ALA A 99 8.60 2.09 -3.93
CA ALA A 99 9.13 3.45 -3.89
C ALA A 99 8.64 4.28 -5.08
N ILE A 100 8.54 5.59 -4.87
CA ILE A 100 8.40 6.57 -5.95
C ILE A 100 9.81 6.94 -6.42
N THR A 101 10.08 6.99 -7.71
CA THR A 101 11.34 7.51 -8.30
C THR A 101 11.33 9.05 -8.33
N GLY A 102 12.49 9.70 -8.17
CA GLY A 102 12.65 11.16 -8.33
C GLY A 102 12.17 12.08 -7.19
N GLY A 103 13.10 12.66 -6.43
CA GLY A 103 12.86 13.78 -5.49
C GLY A 103 13.60 13.64 -4.15
N THR A 104 14.06 14.77 -3.61
CA THR A 104 15.04 14.82 -2.50
C THR A 104 14.45 14.35 -1.17
N LYS A 105 15.17 13.45 -0.48
CA LYS A 105 14.76 12.85 0.80
C LYS A 105 14.57 13.91 1.89
N SER A 106 13.41 13.96 2.53
CA SER A 106 13.19 14.72 3.76
C SER A 106 12.62 13.80 4.85
N LEU A 107 12.92 14.11 6.11
CA LEU A 107 12.41 13.38 7.29
C LEU A 107 10.87 13.37 7.38
N PHE A 108 10.19 14.30 6.68
CA PHE A 108 8.74 14.44 6.70
C PHE A 108 8.06 14.31 5.32
N GLY A 109 8.81 14.03 4.25
CA GLY A 109 8.29 13.98 2.88
C GLY A 109 9.39 14.15 1.83
N ARG A 110 9.05 14.56 0.61
CA ARG A 110 10.04 15.04 -0.38
C ARG A 110 10.06 16.56 -0.36
N ARG A 111 11.25 17.18 -0.40
CA ARG A 111 11.36 18.63 -0.68
C ARG A 111 10.91 18.96 -2.10
N ASP A 112 11.05 18.02 -3.03
CA ASP A 112 10.73 18.18 -4.46
C ASP A 112 9.59 17.28 -4.95
N CYS A 113 8.53 17.11 -4.14
CA CYS A 113 7.35 16.37 -4.61
C CYS A 113 6.58 17.20 -5.65
N ARG A 114 6.78 16.91 -6.94
CA ARG A 114 6.02 17.54 -8.02
C ARG A 114 4.73 16.78 -8.27
N VAL A 115 3.64 17.25 -7.68
CA VAL A 115 2.31 16.64 -7.84
C VAL A 115 1.98 16.51 -9.33
N GLY A 116 1.59 15.30 -9.75
CA GLY A 116 1.24 15.02 -11.15
C GLY A 116 2.44 14.77 -12.07
N ARG A 117 3.66 14.66 -11.53
CA ARG A 117 4.89 14.39 -12.31
C ARG A 117 5.78 13.29 -11.72
N ASN A 118 5.38 12.68 -10.61
CA ASN A 118 6.16 11.60 -10.02
C ASN A 118 5.87 10.27 -10.72
N GLU A 119 6.82 9.35 -10.65
CA GLU A 119 6.71 8.00 -11.19
C GLU A 119 7.00 6.98 -10.08
N PRO A 120 6.35 5.81 -10.09
CA PRO A 120 6.76 4.69 -9.25
C PRO A 120 8.00 4.01 -9.84
N ASP A 121 8.73 3.26 -9.00
CA ASP A 121 9.57 2.18 -9.50
C ASP A 121 8.66 1.10 -10.11
N PHE A 122 8.51 1.10 -11.44
CA PHE A 122 7.63 0.17 -12.15
C PHE A 122 8.10 -1.28 -12.08
N GLU A 123 9.40 -1.51 -12.01
CA GLU A 123 9.93 -2.86 -11.87
C GLU A 123 9.60 -3.41 -10.47
N GLY A 124 9.87 -2.61 -9.44
CA GLY A 124 9.46 -2.90 -8.06
C GLY A 124 7.95 -3.07 -7.93
N LEU A 125 7.14 -2.26 -8.63
CA LEU A 125 5.68 -2.39 -8.65
C LEU A 125 5.24 -3.73 -9.24
N ARG A 126 5.80 -4.12 -10.39
CA ARG A 126 5.47 -5.39 -11.05
C ARG A 126 5.82 -6.58 -10.15
N ARG A 127 7.00 -6.55 -9.51
CA ARG A 127 7.40 -7.58 -8.54
C ARG A 127 6.44 -7.65 -7.34
N ALA A 128 6.13 -6.49 -6.75
CA ALA A 128 5.22 -6.39 -5.60
C ALA A 128 3.81 -6.91 -5.90
N LEU A 129 3.27 -6.60 -7.09
CA LEU A 129 1.94 -7.07 -7.51
C LEU A 129 1.90 -8.59 -7.69
N ARG A 130 2.96 -9.18 -8.27
CA ARG A 130 3.07 -10.64 -8.52
C ARG A 130 3.21 -11.50 -7.27
N GLY A 131 3.61 -10.94 -6.14
CA GLY A 131 3.83 -11.73 -4.91
C GLY A 131 5.21 -11.54 -4.31
N SER A 132 6.19 -11.21 -5.15
CA SER A 132 7.57 -10.92 -4.76
C SER A 132 7.62 -9.66 -3.88
N ASP A 133 8.61 -9.53 -2.99
CA ASP A 133 8.78 -8.35 -2.12
C ASP A 133 7.66 -8.09 -1.09
N THR A 134 7.00 -9.15 -0.59
CA THR A 134 6.03 -9.04 0.52
C THR A 134 6.75 -8.65 1.82
N PHE A 135 6.65 -7.37 2.22
CA PHE A 135 7.26 -6.81 3.43
C PHE A 135 6.74 -7.42 4.74
N MET A 136 5.47 -7.84 4.78
CA MET A 136 4.90 -8.46 5.98
C MET A 136 3.76 -9.43 5.65
N ARG A 137 3.80 -10.59 6.30
CA ARG A 137 2.68 -11.55 6.40
C ARG A 137 2.30 -11.65 7.88
N VAL A 138 1.06 -11.31 8.21
CA VAL A 138 0.51 -11.38 9.59
C VAL A 138 -0.88 -11.93 9.59
#